data_AF-A0A7C6X0X0-F1
#
_entry.id   AF-A0A7C6X0X0-F1
#
_cell.length_a   1.000
_cell.length_b   1.000
_cell.length_c   1.000
_cell.angle_alpha   90.00
_cell.angle_beta   90.00
_cell.angle_gamma   90.00
#
_symmetry.space_group_name_H-M   'P 1'
#
loop_
_entity.id
_entity.type
_entity.pdbx_description
1 polymer ?
#
loop_
_entity_poly.entity_id
_entity_poly.type
_entity_poly.pdbx_seq_one_letter_code
_entity_poly.pdbx_strand_id
1 'polypeptide(L)'
;MIGTIFDIKKYSVHDGPGIRTTVFLKGCPLKCVWCHNPEGQETSAEIMFSSDRCTACGTCVSVCPNQAVILKNADRQIARVHPDPSIVLREGSDGNGGSPAMNSVYSNQAIAIEAGSAQTETVRPGQAMPLKDTSQNLNRAHGIHTVREKCTACGECVKACPRGAREVAGRVVTSDELIQEIMKDVVFYDSSRGGVTFSGGEPLLQPDFLIALLRECKEREIHTAVDTCGFVKWETLSAIVPYADLILYDLKCMDAGMHVELTGRRNEVILENLICLSKTHDDVIVRFPLIPGINDNEENIVSMGKFLSSLRGEGKSPRIDVLPYHKTGIGKYERLGRVYSIPDIPRPTDEMVHAVRERLRKLGLETGIGGQAR
;
A
#
# COMPACT_ATOMS: atom_id res chain seq x y z
N MET A 1 -15.52 -21.41 2.78
CA MET A 1 -14.07 -21.12 2.98
C MET A 1 -13.90 -19.79 3.69
N ILE A 2 -12.77 -19.54 4.37
CA ILE A 2 -12.49 -18.27 5.07
C ILE A 2 -11.31 -17.57 4.38
N GLY A 3 -11.40 -16.25 4.23
CA GLY A 3 -10.32 -15.40 3.72
C GLY A 3 -10.27 -14.05 4.41
N THR A 4 -9.23 -13.27 4.10
CA THR A 4 -9.06 -11.90 4.62
C THR A 4 -9.06 -10.90 3.47
N ILE A 5 -9.98 -9.94 3.55
CA ILE A 5 -10.10 -8.82 2.61
C ILE A 5 -9.93 -7.51 3.34
N PHE A 6 -9.53 -6.43 2.66
CA PHE A 6 -9.41 -5.12 3.27
C PHE A 6 -10.34 -4.07 2.69
N ASP A 7 -10.89 -4.29 1.50
CA ASP A 7 -11.85 -3.37 0.89
C ASP A 7 -12.75 -4.10 -0.12
N ILE A 8 -13.92 -3.53 -0.37
CA ILE A 8 -14.82 -3.90 -1.47
C ILE A 8 -15.24 -2.61 -2.14
N LYS A 9 -14.79 -2.41 -3.37
CA LYS A 9 -15.14 -1.25 -4.18
C LYS A 9 -16.24 -1.62 -5.17
N LYS A 10 -17.38 -0.96 -5.03
CA LYS A 10 -18.50 -1.11 -5.97
C LYS A 10 -18.34 -0.15 -7.15
N TYR A 11 -18.95 -0.52 -8.27
CA TYR A 11 -19.03 0.30 -9.48
C TYR A 11 -17.66 0.66 -10.10
N SER A 12 -16.68 -0.23 -9.96
CA SER A 12 -15.37 -0.07 -10.60
C SER A 12 -15.48 -0.24 -12.11
N VAL A 13 -14.86 0.65 -12.87
CA VAL A 13 -14.79 0.60 -14.35
C VAL A 13 -13.36 0.42 -14.87
N HIS A 14 -12.41 0.21 -13.96
CA HIS A 14 -10.98 0.14 -14.26
C HIS A 14 -10.38 -1.26 -14.09
N ASP A 15 -11.13 -2.17 -13.47
CA ASP A 15 -10.65 -3.48 -13.02
C ASP A 15 -11.20 -4.61 -13.90
N GLY A 16 -11.45 -4.33 -15.18
CA GLY A 16 -12.01 -5.24 -16.18
C GLY A 16 -13.14 -4.60 -16.99
N PRO A 17 -13.75 -5.34 -17.93
CA PRO A 17 -14.89 -4.87 -18.71
C PRO A 17 -16.15 -4.70 -17.85
N GLY A 18 -17.00 -3.76 -18.26
CA GLY A 18 -18.28 -3.45 -17.61
C GLY A 18 -18.13 -2.83 -16.22
N ILE A 19 -19.24 -2.73 -15.51
CA ILE A 19 -19.30 -2.28 -14.12
C ILE A 19 -18.96 -3.46 -13.23
N ARG A 20 -17.98 -3.29 -12.34
CA ARG A 20 -17.48 -4.37 -11.51
C ARG A 20 -17.55 -4.08 -10.02
N THR A 21 -17.67 -5.14 -9.24
CA THR A 21 -17.35 -5.10 -7.81
C THR A 21 -15.94 -5.66 -7.63
N THR A 22 -15.01 -4.81 -7.19
CA THR A 22 -13.63 -5.19 -6.95
C THR A 22 -13.45 -5.55 -5.48
N VAL A 23 -13.11 -6.80 -5.20
CA VAL A 23 -12.79 -7.30 -3.87
C VAL A 23 -11.28 -7.26 -3.67
N PHE A 24 -10.81 -6.55 -2.64
CA PHE A 24 -9.38 -6.40 -2.36
C PHE A 24 -8.94 -7.35 -1.23
N LEU A 25 -8.21 -8.40 -1.58
CA LEU A 25 -7.68 -9.43 -0.68
C LEU A 25 -6.37 -8.97 0.00
N LYS A 26 -6.12 -9.48 1.21
CA LYS A 26 -4.88 -9.23 1.97
C LYS A 26 -3.74 -10.17 1.58
N GLY A 27 -2.51 -9.70 1.83
CA GLY A 27 -1.24 -10.35 1.52
C GLY A 27 -0.74 -10.04 0.10
N CYS A 28 0.53 -9.68 -0.07
CA CYS A 28 1.18 -9.59 -1.38
C CYS A 28 2.64 -10.04 -1.26
N PRO A 29 3.16 -10.89 -2.17
CA PRO A 29 4.55 -11.30 -2.12
C PRO A 29 5.52 -10.20 -2.58
N LEU A 30 5.00 -9.15 -3.24
CA LEU A 30 5.75 -8.00 -3.71
C LEU A 30 5.63 -6.82 -2.74
N LYS A 31 6.68 -6.01 -2.68
CA LYS A 31 6.77 -4.74 -1.95
C LYS A 31 7.06 -3.60 -2.92
N CYS A 32 6.20 -3.43 -3.93
CA CYS A 32 6.35 -2.42 -4.98
C CYS A 32 6.52 -1.02 -4.37
N VAL A 33 7.53 -0.27 -4.80
CA VAL A 33 7.78 1.10 -4.29
C VAL A 33 6.63 2.07 -4.60
N TRP A 34 5.80 1.76 -5.61
CA TRP A 34 4.58 2.50 -6.02
C TRP A 34 3.26 1.83 -5.69
N CYS A 35 3.23 0.89 -4.74
CA CYS A 35 2.00 0.20 -4.38
C CYS A 35 0.87 1.18 -4.02
N HIS A 36 -0.28 1.07 -4.67
CA HIS A 36 -1.47 1.88 -4.31
C HIS A 36 -2.28 1.30 -3.17
N ASN A 37 -1.97 0.07 -2.77
CA ASN A 37 -2.64 -0.68 -1.71
C ASN A 37 -1.61 -1.22 -0.69
N PRO A 38 -0.81 -0.36 -0.03
CA PRO A 38 0.17 -0.81 0.96
C PRO A 38 -0.47 -1.63 2.10
N GLU A 39 -1.71 -1.34 2.47
CA GLU A 39 -2.53 -2.08 3.44
C GLU A 39 -2.82 -3.53 3.01
N GLY A 40 -2.71 -3.82 1.72
CA GLY A 40 -2.86 -5.15 1.13
C GLY A 40 -1.60 -6.00 1.19
N GLN A 41 -0.44 -5.44 1.57
CA GLN A 41 0.83 -6.17 1.49
C GLN A 41 1.03 -7.19 2.62
N GLU A 42 0.57 -6.87 3.84
CA GLU A 42 0.60 -7.81 4.96
C GLU A 42 -0.60 -8.75 4.89
N THR A 43 -0.41 -9.99 5.32
CA THR A 43 -1.51 -10.98 5.39
C THR A 43 -2.43 -10.70 6.57
N SER A 44 -1.91 -10.14 7.66
CA SER A 44 -2.67 -9.78 8.84
C SER A 44 -3.43 -8.45 8.67
N ALA A 45 -4.45 -8.27 9.51
CA ALA A 45 -5.10 -6.98 9.67
C ALA A 45 -4.12 -5.96 10.28
N GLU A 46 -4.33 -4.68 9.96
CA GLU A 46 -3.49 -3.58 10.44
C GLU A 46 -4.36 -2.38 10.83
N ILE A 47 -3.89 -1.55 11.76
CA ILE A 47 -4.56 -0.28 12.08
C ILE A 47 -4.04 0.84 11.19
N MET A 48 -4.93 1.50 10.46
CA MET A 48 -4.67 2.77 9.76
C MET A 48 -5.08 3.95 10.65
N PHE A 49 -4.33 5.05 10.59
CA PHE A 49 -4.53 6.24 11.42
C PHE A 49 -4.52 7.53 10.59
N SER A 50 -5.61 8.29 10.63
CA SER A 50 -5.78 9.57 9.95
C SER A 50 -5.51 10.72 10.92
N SER A 51 -4.34 11.33 10.83
CA SER A 51 -3.87 12.37 11.74
C SER A 51 -4.75 13.64 11.69
N ASP A 52 -5.27 13.97 10.51
CA ASP A 52 -6.20 15.07 10.23
C ASP A 52 -7.56 14.96 10.96
N ARG A 53 -7.96 13.74 11.34
CA ARG A 53 -9.22 13.50 12.07
C ARG A 53 -9.03 13.43 13.58
N CYS A 54 -7.79 13.28 14.05
CA CYS A 54 -7.50 13.02 15.46
C CYS A 54 -7.53 14.30 16.30
N THR A 55 -8.24 14.28 17.42
CA THR A 55 -8.26 15.36 18.42
C THR A 55 -7.32 15.12 19.59
N ALA A 56 -6.47 14.09 19.52
CA ALA A 56 -5.57 13.65 20.59
C ALA A 56 -6.27 13.39 21.96
N CYS A 57 -7.55 13.02 21.97
CA CYS A 57 -8.33 12.78 23.19
C CYS A 57 -7.85 11.62 24.09
N GLY A 58 -6.96 10.75 23.60
CA GLY A 58 -6.38 9.66 24.39
C GLY A 58 -7.27 8.43 24.57
N THR A 59 -8.55 8.42 24.16
CA THR A 59 -9.45 7.26 24.35
C THR A 59 -8.89 5.96 23.76
N CYS A 60 -8.28 6.03 22.59
CA CYS A 60 -7.65 4.86 21.95
C CYS A 60 -6.46 4.29 22.73
N VAL A 61 -5.79 5.10 23.56
CA VAL A 61 -4.71 4.67 24.46
C VAL A 61 -5.31 3.91 25.65
N SER A 62 -6.35 4.45 26.28
CA SER A 62 -6.95 3.85 27.48
C SER A 62 -7.63 2.51 27.23
N VAL A 63 -8.20 2.30 26.03
CA VAL A 63 -8.88 1.04 25.68
C VAL A 63 -7.98 -0.01 25.05
N CYS A 64 -6.70 0.28 24.75
CA CYS A 64 -5.86 -0.65 24.01
C CYS A 64 -5.39 -1.81 24.92
N PRO A 65 -5.87 -3.06 24.71
CA PRO A 65 -5.55 -4.16 25.63
C PRO A 65 -4.06 -4.54 25.63
N ASN A 66 -3.39 -4.36 24.49
CA ASN A 66 -1.97 -4.70 24.33
C ASN A 66 -1.04 -3.51 24.57
N GLN A 67 -1.56 -2.36 25.03
CA GLN A 67 -0.80 -1.13 25.22
C GLN A 67 0.01 -0.73 23.96
N ALA A 68 -0.56 -1.03 22.79
CA ALA A 68 0.04 -0.78 21.49
C ALA A 68 -0.20 0.66 21.00
N VAL A 69 -1.12 1.39 21.62
CA VAL A 69 -1.42 2.79 21.27
C VAL A 69 -0.81 3.68 22.35
N ILE A 70 0.04 4.62 21.95
CA ILE A 70 0.73 5.56 22.84
C ILE A 70 0.43 7.00 22.45
N LEU A 71 0.44 7.89 23.43
CA LEU A 71 0.41 9.34 23.21
C LEU A 71 1.86 9.85 23.22
N LYS A 72 2.35 10.36 22.08
CA LYS A 72 3.63 11.07 22.03
C LYS A 72 3.38 12.55 22.32
N ASN A 73 3.84 13.03 23.49
CA ASN A 73 3.93 14.46 23.77
C ASN A 73 5.22 15.02 23.19
N ALA A 74 5.20 16.24 22.66
CA ALA A 74 6.41 16.91 22.16
C ALA A 74 7.48 17.11 23.25
N ASP A 75 7.08 17.25 24.52
CA ASP A 75 7.89 17.98 25.51
C ASP A 75 8.11 17.29 26.88
N ARG A 76 8.00 15.97 27.04
CA ARG A 76 8.32 15.35 28.35
C ARG A 76 9.07 14.03 28.26
N GLN A 77 10.33 14.05 28.75
CA GLN A 77 10.90 12.92 29.47
C GLN A 77 9.87 12.37 30.47
N ILE A 78 9.72 11.07 30.47
CA ILE A 78 8.74 10.32 31.25
C ILE A 78 8.85 10.69 32.74
N ALA A 79 7.88 11.45 33.24
CA ALA A 79 7.57 11.47 34.67
C ALA A 79 6.31 10.62 34.87
N ARG A 80 6.49 9.48 35.55
CA ARG A 80 5.40 8.57 35.92
C ARG A 80 4.37 9.34 36.75
N VAL A 81 3.13 9.40 36.28
CA VAL A 81 2.00 9.83 37.11
C VAL A 81 1.48 8.58 37.82
N HIS A 82 1.81 8.44 39.11
CA HIS A 82 1.02 7.61 40.00
C HIS A 82 -0.23 8.41 40.41
N PRO A 83 -1.44 7.81 40.40
CA PRO A 83 -2.58 8.41 41.06
C PRO A 83 -2.52 8.05 42.54
N ASP A 84 -2.34 9.04 43.42
CA ASP A 84 -2.71 8.90 44.84
C ASP A 84 -3.74 10.00 45.18
N PRO A 85 -5.02 9.63 45.41
CA PRO A 85 -6.05 10.56 45.82
C PRO A 85 -6.08 10.65 47.35
N SER A 86 -5.07 11.27 47.98
CA SER A 86 -5.06 11.45 49.44
C SER A 86 -4.27 12.65 49.94
N ILE A 87 -4.42 13.83 49.32
CA ILE A 87 -4.00 15.10 49.97
C ILE A 87 -5.14 16.13 49.85
N VAL A 88 -5.99 16.11 50.87
CA VAL A 88 -6.99 17.14 51.16
C VAL A 88 -6.31 18.25 51.95
N LEU A 89 -6.50 19.48 51.49
CA LEU A 89 -6.07 20.73 52.13
C LEU A 89 -6.57 20.80 53.59
N ARG A 90 -5.70 21.21 54.52
CA ARG A 90 -6.09 21.77 55.81
C ARG A 90 -5.26 23.03 56.11
N GLU A 91 -5.97 24.09 56.47
CA GLU A 91 -5.47 25.39 56.93
C GLU A 91 -5.16 25.39 58.44
N GLY A 92 -4.32 26.36 58.86
CA GLY A 92 -4.06 26.81 60.24
C GLY A 92 -2.81 26.18 60.89
N SER A 93 -2.00 26.84 61.72
CA SER A 93 -1.87 28.23 62.21
C SER A 93 -0.57 28.29 63.05
N ASP A 94 -0.01 29.50 63.22
CA ASP A 94 0.91 29.97 64.28
C ASP A 94 2.36 29.44 64.40
N GLY A 95 3.29 30.38 64.63
CA GLY A 95 4.41 30.16 65.56
C GLY A 95 5.86 30.43 65.09
N ASN A 96 6.21 31.70 64.88
CA ASN A 96 7.41 32.40 65.37
C ASN A 96 8.85 31.80 65.22
N GLY A 97 9.76 32.58 64.61
CA GLY A 97 11.13 32.75 65.11
C GLY A 97 12.31 32.53 64.14
N GLY A 98 13.00 33.61 63.75
CA GLY A 98 14.44 33.58 63.46
C GLY A 98 14.90 33.88 62.02
N SER A 99 15.33 35.11 61.77
CA SER A 99 16.32 35.50 60.75
C SER A 99 17.67 35.75 61.48
N PRO A 100 18.87 35.82 60.84
CA PRO A 100 19.08 36.38 59.50
C PRO A 100 20.20 35.76 58.62
N ALA A 101 20.24 36.27 57.37
CA ALA A 101 21.44 36.69 56.62
C ALA A 101 22.03 35.79 55.48
N MET A 102 22.02 36.43 54.30
CA MET A 102 23.10 36.60 53.30
C MET A 102 23.17 35.78 51.99
N ASN A 103 23.23 36.59 50.91
CA ASN A 103 23.94 36.48 49.62
C ASN A 103 23.37 35.51 48.56
N SER A 104 22.75 35.97 47.47
CA SER A 104 23.20 36.84 46.35
C SER A 104 24.01 36.10 45.26
N VAL A 105 23.38 36.01 44.08
CA VAL A 105 23.94 36.24 42.73
C VAL A 105 24.76 35.11 42.06
N TYR A 106 24.16 34.62 40.97
CA TYR A 106 24.71 34.17 39.67
C TYR A 106 26.21 33.86 39.55
N SER A 107 26.50 32.69 39.00
CA SER A 107 27.67 32.47 38.14
C SER A 107 27.33 31.55 36.96
N ASN A 108 27.30 32.14 35.76
CA ASN A 108 27.37 31.44 34.48
C ASN A 108 28.84 31.12 34.18
N GLN A 109 29.14 29.91 33.72
CA GLN A 109 30.40 29.61 33.03
C GLN A 109 30.09 29.22 31.58
N ALA A 110 30.57 30.06 30.66
CA ALA A 110 30.64 29.81 29.24
C ALA A 110 31.99 29.15 28.92
N ILE A 111 31.99 28.15 28.04
CA ILE A 111 33.19 27.55 27.45
C ILE A 111 33.28 28.03 26.00
N ALA A 112 34.41 28.66 25.67
CA ALA A 112 34.78 29.12 24.34
C ALA A 112 35.27 27.96 23.46
N ILE A 113 35.00 28.03 22.15
CA ILE A 113 35.64 27.18 21.13
C ILE A 113 36.27 28.09 20.08
N GLU A 114 37.56 27.89 19.87
CA GLU A 114 38.44 28.62 18.96
C GLU A 114 38.22 28.26 17.49
N ALA A 115 38.46 29.24 16.62
CA ALA A 115 38.39 29.12 15.17
C ALA A 115 39.71 28.55 14.59
N GLY A 116 39.60 27.49 13.77
CA GLY A 116 40.69 26.89 13.02
C GLY A 116 40.48 27.01 11.51
N SER A 117 41.57 27.32 10.82
CA SER A 117 41.74 27.81 9.44
C SER A 117 41.32 26.89 8.29
N ALA A 118 40.95 27.52 7.17
CA ALA A 118 40.65 26.94 5.87
C ALA A 118 41.88 26.30 5.17
N GLN A 119 41.68 25.13 4.58
CA GLN A 119 42.49 24.60 3.48
C GLN A 119 41.58 24.07 2.38
N THR A 120 41.97 24.37 1.14
CA THR A 120 41.35 23.96 -0.12
C THR A 120 41.75 22.52 -0.47
N GLU A 121 40.78 21.63 -0.71
CA GLU A 121 41.01 20.34 -1.37
C GLU A 121 40.07 20.15 -2.57
N THR A 122 40.66 19.65 -3.65
CA THR A 122 40.02 19.28 -4.91
C THR A 122 39.56 17.83 -4.83
N VAL A 123 38.31 17.52 -5.19
CA VAL A 123 37.77 16.15 -5.18
C VAL A 123 37.14 15.77 -6.53
N ARG A 124 37.45 14.53 -6.94
CA ARG A 124 37.15 13.82 -8.19
C ARG A 124 35.66 13.42 -8.32
N PRO A 125 35.15 13.08 -9.52
CA PRO A 125 33.74 12.72 -9.71
C PRO A 125 33.46 11.32 -9.17
N GLY A 126 32.41 11.17 -8.33
CA GLY A 126 31.94 9.86 -7.86
C GLY A 126 31.52 9.78 -6.40
N GLN A 127 30.83 10.77 -5.83
CA GLN A 127 30.18 10.64 -4.54
C GLN A 127 28.78 11.27 -4.57
N ALA A 128 27.79 10.51 -4.11
CA ALA A 128 26.40 10.90 -4.00
C ALA A 128 26.27 12.21 -3.20
N MET A 129 25.58 13.19 -3.75
CA MET A 129 25.25 14.42 -3.04
C MET A 129 24.35 14.11 -1.83
N PRO A 130 24.58 14.69 -0.65
CA PRO A 130 23.64 14.57 0.45
C PRO A 130 22.35 15.29 0.04
N LEU A 131 21.26 14.53 0.04
CA LEU A 131 19.90 15.05 -0.12
C LEU A 131 19.71 16.14 0.94
N LYS A 132 19.49 17.38 0.48
CA LYS A 132 19.01 18.45 1.36
C LYS A 132 17.65 18.02 1.87
N ASP A 133 17.61 17.73 3.16
CA ASP A 133 16.43 17.42 3.93
C ASP A 133 15.43 18.59 3.82
N THR A 134 14.45 18.45 2.94
CA THR A 134 13.30 19.36 2.81
C THR A 134 12.12 18.87 3.66
N SER A 135 12.39 18.20 4.79
CA SER A 135 11.38 17.94 5.83
C SER A 135 11.05 19.20 6.64
N GLN A 136 10.55 20.24 5.97
CA GLN A 136 9.72 21.24 6.66
C GLN A 136 8.34 20.64 6.93
N ASN A 137 8.26 19.74 7.91
CA ASN A 137 6.99 19.29 8.49
C ASN A 137 7.14 19.03 10.00
N LEU A 138 7.82 19.94 10.70
CA LEU A 138 8.11 19.88 12.13
C LEU A 138 6.96 20.37 13.05
N ASN A 139 5.71 20.42 12.58
CA ASN A 139 4.59 21.03 13.34
C ASN A 139 3.34 20.12 13.52
N ARG A 140 3.49 18.88 14.00
CA ARG A 140 2.38 18.12 14.64
C ARG A 140 2.87 17.24 15.79
N ALA A 141 3.46 17.85 16.81
CA ALA A 141 3.96 17.15 17.98
C ALA A 141 2.90 17.05 19.09
N HIS A 142 1.83 16.26 18.87
CA HIS A 142 0.98 15.64 19.92
C HIS A 142 0.28 14.45 19.24
N GLY A 143 0.99 13.33 19.10
CA GLY A 143 0.64 12.28 18.14
C GLY A 143 0.24 10.98 18.82
N ILE A 144 -1.01 10.57 18.63
CA ILE A 144 -1.40 9.17 18.85
C ILE A 144 -0.57 8.30 17.90
N HIS A 145 0.15 7.32 18.43
CA HIS A 145 1.01 6.43 17.66
C HIS A 145 0.70 4.97 17.97
N THR A 146 0.87 4.10 16.98
CA THR A 146 0.66 2.65 17.12
C THR A 146 2.00 1.94 17.05
N VAL A 147 2.40 1.31 18.14
CA VAL A 147 3.54 0.40 18.22
C VAL A 147 3.14 -0.91 17.54
N ARG A 148 3.66 -1.14 16.33
CA ARG A 148 3.19 -2.20 15.43
C ARG A 148 3.42 -3.59 16.00
N GLU A 149 4.55 -3.78 16.67
CA GLU A 149 5.00 -5.05 17.26
C GLU A 149 4.07 -5.53 18.39
N LYS A 150 3.33 -4.62 19.01
CA LYS A 150 2.35 -4.93 20.08
C LYS A 150 0.91 -4.99 19.56
N CYS A 151 0.66 -4.51 18.35
CA CYS A 151 -0.70 -4.36 17.83
C CYS A 151 -1.17 -5.65 17.18
N THR A 152 -2.25 -6.24 17.68
CA THR A 152 -2.91 -7.41 17.06
C THR A 152 -4.05 -7.01 16.13
N ALA A 153 -4.18 -5.71 15.83
CA ALA A 153 -5.30 -5.14 15.08
C ALA A 153 -6.69 -5.52 15.62
N CYS A 154 -6.83 -5.74 16.93
CA CYS A 154 -8.09 -6.16 17.57
C CYS A 154 -9.27 -5.17 17.42
N GLY A 155 -9.01 -3.94 16.98
CA GLY A 155 -10.06 -2.97 16.65
C GLY A 155 -10.66 -2.21 17.84
N GLU A 156 -10.30 -2.49 19.09
CA GLU A 156 -10.84 -1.76 20.26
C GLU A 156 -10.57 -0.24 20.18
N CYS A 157 -9.36 0.13 19.76
CA CYS A 157 -9.00 1.53 19.51
C CYS A 157 -9.79 2.19 18.37
N VAL A 158 -10.35 1.41 17.44
CA VAL A 158 -11.18 1.88 16.33
C VAL A 158 -12.61 2.11 16.83
N LYS A 159 -13.19 1.12 17.52
CA LYS A 159 -14.53 1.21 18.13
C LYS A 159 -14.67 2.40 19.07
N ALA A 160 -13.63 2.67 19.86
CA ALA A 160 -13.63 3.76 20.83
C ALA A 160 -13.28 5.14 20.24
N CYS A 161 -12.97 5.25 18.94
CA CYS A 161 -12.52 6.51 18.35
C CYS A 161 -13.71 7.41 17.96
N PRO A 162 -13.97 8.52 18.68
CA PRO A 162 -15.16 9.35 18.44
C PRO A 162 -15.13 10.10 17.09
N ARG A 163 -13.94 10.22 16.47
CA ARG A 163 -13.74 10.96 15.22
C ARG A 163 -13.49 10.06 14.01
N GLY A 164 -13.53 8.73 14.19
CA GLY A 164 -13.21 7.79 13.10
C GLY A 164 -11.80 8.01 12.53
N ALA A 165 -10.85 8.40 13.39
CA ALA A 165 -9.46 8.65 13.01
C ALA A 165 -8.64 7.36 12.90
N ARG A 166 -9.19 6.22 13.34
CA ARG A 166 -8.54 4.90 13.27
C ARG A 166 -9.45 3.96 12.52
N GLU A 167 -8.85 3.07 11.74
CA GLU A 167 -9.56 2.08 10.92
C GLU A 167 -8.81 0.75 10.94
N VAL A 168 -9.53 -0.37 10.91
CA VAL A 168 -8.92 -1.69 10.72
C VAL A 168 -8.87 -1.96 9.22
N ALA A 169 -7.67 -2.02 8.66
CA ALA A 169 -7.46 -2.52 7.31
C ALA A 169 -7.30 -4.04 7.38
N GLY A 170 -8.32 -4.77 6.92
CA GLY A 170 -8.36 -6.23 6.97
C GLY A 170 -9.47 -6.74 7.87
N ARG A 171 -10.35 -7.57 7.31
CA ARG A 171 -11.37 -8.32 8.04
C ARG A 171 -11.43 -9.74 7.50
N VAL A 172 -11.65 -10.68 8.42
CA VAL A 172 -11.89 -12.08 8.08
C VAL A 172 -13.34 -12.20 7.61
N VAL A 173 -13.55 -12.91 6.50
CA VAL A 173 -14.85 -13.14 5.88
C VAL A 173 -14.98 -14.59 5.43
N THR A 174 -16.20 -15.09 5.42
CA THR A 174 -16.53 -16.36 4.76
C THR A 174 -16.79 -16.13 3.26
N SER A 175 -16.67 -17.21 2.48
CA SER A 175 -17.04 -17.22 1.06
C SER A 175 -18.49 -16.78 0.89
N ASP A 176 -19.37 -17.26 1.76
CA ASP A 176 -20.82 -17.08 1.65
C ASP A 176 -21.21 -15.62 1.93
N GLU A 177 -20.62 -15.01 2.96
CA GLU A 177 -20.78 -13.58 3.25
C GLU A 177 -20.31 -12.71 2.07
N LEU A 178 -19.19 -13.07 1.45
CA LEU A 178 -18.64 -12.30 0.34
C LEU A 178 -19.46 -12.48 -0.94
N ILE A 179 -19.94 -13.70 -1.22
CA ILE A 179 -20.88 -13.95 -2.32
C ILE A 179 -22.18 -13.16 -2.11
N GLN A 180 -22.74 -13.15 -0.90
CA GLN A 180 -23.91 -12.32 -0.59
C GLN A 180 -23.67 -10.84 -0.85
N GLU A 181 -22.46 -10.32 -0.58
CA GLU A 181 -22.12 -8.93 -0.88
C GLU A 181 -22.00 -8.68 -2.40
N ILE A 182 -21.36 -9.58 -3.14
CA ILE A 182 -21.24 -9.52 -4.62
C ILE A 182 -22.62 -9.56 -5.28
N MET A 183 -23.51 -10.42 -4.79
CA MET A 183 -24.86 -10.59 -5.34
C MET A 183 -25.71 -9.32 -5.29
N LYS A 184 -25.40 -8.36 -4.41
CA LYS A 184 -26.12 -7.08 -4.31
C LYS A 184 -25.98 -6.22 -5.57
N ASP A 185 -24.95 -6.46 -6.38
CA ASP A 185 -24.62 -5.60 -7.52
C ASP A 185 -24.92 -6.28 -8.89
N VAL A 186 -25.57 -7.46 -8.91
CA VAL A 186 -25.82 -8.27 -10.13
C VAL A 186 -26.56 -7.50 -11.23
N VAL A 187 -27.55 -6.68 -10.88
CA VAL A 187 -28.29 -5.86 -11.86
C VAL A 187 -27.36 -4.94 -12.67
N PHE A 188 -26.28 -4.46 -12.05
CA PHE A 188 -25.27 -3.65 -12.73
C PHE A 188 -24.36 -4.50 -13.62
N TYR A 189 -24.09 -5.74 -13.24
CA TYR A 189 -23.32 -6.67 -14.07
C TYR A 189 -24.09 -6.99 -15.34
N ASP A 190 -25.37 -7.36 -15.23
CA ASP A 190 -26.23 -7.73 -16.36
C ASP A 190 -26.35 -6.60 -17.39
N SER A 191 -26.53 -5.37 -16.93
CA SER A 191 -26.70 -4.19 -17.80
C SER A 191 -25.40 -3.72 -18.46
N SER A 192 -24.24 -4.04 -17.89
CA SER A 192 -22.93 -3.57 -18.37
C SER A 192 -22.05 -4.68 -18.94
N ARG A 193 -22.48 -5.95 -18.87
CA ARG A 193 -21.65 -7.14 -19.08
C ARG A 193 -20.40 -7.13 -18.18
N GLY A 194 -20.59 -6.64 -16.95
CA GLY A 194 -19.59 -6.53 -15.91
C GLY A 194 -19.52 -7.78 -15.04
N GLY A 195 -19.09 -7.63 -13.78
CA GLY A 195 -18.98 -8.76 -12.85
C GLY A 195 -18.12 -8.48 -11.63
N VAL A 196 -17.38 -9.46 -11.15
CA VAL A 196 -16.51 -9.33 -9.97
C VAL A 196 -15.03 -9.36 -10.37
N THR A 197 -14.20 -8.56 -9.71
CA THR A 197 -12.74 -8.65 -9.81
C THR A 197 -12.13 -8.94 -8.46
N PHE A 198 -11.32 -9.99 -8.36
CA PHE A 198 -10.51 -10.27 -7.18
C PHE A 198 -9.12 -9.66 -7.37
N SER A 199 -8.79 -8.66 -6.56
CA SER A 199 -7.54 -7.89 -6.57
C SER A 199 -7.07 -7.68 -5.12
N GLY A 200 -6.40 -6.58 -4.80
CA GLY A 200 -5.92 -6.30 -3.44
C GLY A 200 -4.42 -6.21 -3.34
N GLY A 201 -3.88 -7.10 -2.49
CA GLY A 201 -2.50 -7.53 -2.56
C GLY A 201 -2.35 -8.55 -3.68
N GLU A 202 -2.38 -9.84 -3.36
CA GLU A 202 -2.26 -10.95 -4.28
C GLU A 202 -3.33 -12.01 -3.96
N PRO A 203 -4.41 -12.11 -4.76
CA PRO A 203 -5.47 -13.08 -4.55
C PRO A 203 -4.99 -14.53 -4.44
N LEU A 204 -3.93 -14.89 -5.18
CA LEU A 204 -3.37 -16.25 -5.19
C LEU A 204 -2.61 -16.63 -3.91
N LEU A 205 -2.45 -15.73 -2.94
CA LEU A 205 -1.99 -16.09 -1.59
C LEU A 205 -3.11 -16.69 -0.72
N GLN A 206 -4.35 -16.68 -1.19
CA GLN A 206 -5.50 -17.30 -0.54
C GLN A 206 -6.23 -18.23 -1.52
N PRO A 207 -5.55 -19.25 -2.08
CA PRO A 207 -6.02 -19.96 -3.27
C PRO A 207 -7.32 -20.72 -3.05
N ASP A 208 -7.47 -21.43 -1.93
CA ASP A 208 -8.68 -22.21 -1.68
C ASP A 208 -9.91 -21.31 -1.48
N PHE A 209 -9.72 -20.14 -0.85
CA PHE A 209 -10.75 -19.13 -0.70
C PHE A 209 -11.13 -18.52 -2.05
N LEU A 210 -10.14 -18.16 -2.86
CA LEU A 210 -10.34 -17.62 -4.21
C LEU A 210 -11.07 -18.62 -5.12
N ILE A 211 -10.65 -19.88 -5.16
CA ILE A 211 -11.28 -20.93 -5.97
C ILE A 211 -12.74 -21.13 -5.57
N ALA A 212 -13.04 -21.14 -4.26
CA ALA A 212 -14.41 -21.23 -3.78
C ALA A 212 -15.28 -20.07 -4.32
N LEU A 213 -14.77 -18.83 -4.27
CA LEU A 213 -15.48 -17.67 -4.79
C LEU A 213 -15.67 -17.73 -6.31
N LEU A 214 -14.63 -18.08 -7.07
CA LEU A 214 -14.70 -18.18 -8.52
C LEU A 214 -15.72 -19.22 -8.97
N ARG A 215 -15.76 -20.39 -8.30
CA ARG A 215 -16.75 -21.43 -8.57
C ARG A 215 -18.17 -20.98 -8.31
N GLU A 216 -18.41 -20.38 -7.14
CA GLU A 216 -19.75 -19.87 -6.78
C GLU A 216 -20.22 -18.75 -7.73
N CYS A 217 -19.32 -17.86 -8.16
CA CYS A 217 -19.63 -16.83 -9.17
C CYS A 217 -19.98 -17.46 -10.52
N LYS A 218 -19.22 -18.47 -10.95
CA LYS A 218 -19.46 -19.19 -12.22
C LYS A 218 -20.80 -19.93 -12.23
N GLU A 219 -21.17 -20.58 -11.13
CA GLU A 219 -22.48 -21.22 -10.96
C GLU A 219 -23.65 -20.22 -11.05
N ARG A 220 -23.39 -18.94 -10.81
CA ARG A 220 -24.35 -17.84 -10.89
C ARG A 220 -24.21 -17.00 -12.15
N GLU A 221 -23.42 -17.47 -13.11
CA GLU A 221 -23.17 -16.79 -14.39
C GLU A 221 -22.59 -15.36 -14.23
N ILE A 222 -21.90 -15.10 -13.12
CA ILE A 222 -21.21 -13.82 -12.88
C ILE A 222 -19.82 -13.90 -13.50
N HIS A 223 -19.51 -12.98 -14.44
CA HIS A 223 -18.17 -12.85 -14.99
C HIS A 223 -17.15 -12.55 -13.89
N THR A 224 -16.09 -13.33 -13.86
CA THR A 224 -14.98 -13.21 -12.91
C THR A 224 -13.74 -12.65 -13.57
N ALA A 225 -13.00 -11.81 -12.86
CA ALA A 225 -11.65 -11.40 -13.23
C ALA A 225 -10.72 -11.57 -12.04
N VAL A 226 -9.48 -12.00 -12.29
CA VAL A 226 -8.44 -12.10 -11.26
C VAL A 226 -7.28 -11.20 -11.63
N ASP A 227 -6.93 -10.30 -10.72
CA ASP A 227 -5.82 -9.35 -10.83
C ASP A 227 -4.65 -9.83 -9.98
N THR A 228 -3.57 -10.25 -10.65
CA THR A 228 -2.46 -10.96 -10.03
C THR A 228 -1.11 -10.44 -10.52
N CYS A 229 -0.11 -10.48 -9.64
CA CYS A 229 1.28 -10.27 -10.00
C CYS A 229 1.97 -11.55 -10.50
N GLY A 230 1.30 -12.70 -10.43
CA GLY A 230 1.82 -13.96 -10.96
C GLY A 230 3.01 -14.55 -10.21
N PHE A 231 3.42 -13.98 -9.06
CA PHE A 231 4.50 -14.52 -8.24
C PHE A 231 3.99 -15.65 -7.32
N VAL A 232 3.61 -16.78 -7.92
CA VAL A 232 3.18 -18.00 -7.22
C VAL A 232 3.71 -19.23 -7.95
N LYS A 233 3.56 -20.42 -7.35
CA LYS A 233 3.81 -21.66 -8.08
C LYS A 233 2.77 -21.84 -9.19
N TRP A 234 3.17 -22.46 -10.30
CA TRP A 234 2.28 -22.70 -11.44
C TRP A 234 1.03 -23.50 -11.05
N GLU A 235 1.14 -24.45 -10.12
CA GLU A 235 0.00 -25.25 -9.66
C GLU A 235 -1.09 -24.37 -9.01
N THR A 236 -0.69 -23.30 -8.32
CA THR A 236 -1.62 -22.35 -7.70
C THR A 236 -2.33 -21.49 -8.76
N LEU A 237 -1.58 -20.98 -9.75
CA LEU A 237 -2.16 -20.16 -10.81
C LEU A 237 -3.03 -20.99 -11.77
N SER A 238 -2.57 -22.16 -12.18
CA SER A 238 -3.33 -23.05 -13.09
C SER A 238 -4.63 -23.57 -12.47
N ALA A 239 -4.72 -23.67 -11.14
CA ALA A 239 -5.94 -24.09 -10.46
C ALA A 239 -7.12 -23.11 -10.64
N ILE A 240 -6.86 -21.83 -10.90
CA ILE A 240 -7.95 -20.84 -11.13
C ILE A 240 -8.36 -20.72 -12.61
N VAL A 241 -7.53 -21.17 -13.54
CA VAL A 241 -7.75 -21.04 -15.00
C VAL A 241 -9.14 -21.54 -15.45
N PRO A 242 -9.68 -22.68 -14.96
CA PRO A 242 -11.00 -23.14 -15.38
C PRO A 242 -12.18 -22.27 -14.90
N TYR A 243 -11.94 -21.36 -13.94
CA TYR A 243 -12.99 -20.61 -13.24
C TYR A 243 -12.88 -19.10 -13.38
N ALA A 244 -11.72 -18.58 -13.78
CA ALA A 244 -11.52 -17.17 -14.09
C ALA A 244 -11.86 -16.92 -15.56
N ASP A 245 -12.72 -15.95 -15.86
CA ASP A 245 -13.04 -15.59 -17.25
C ASP A 245 -11.99 -14.64 -17.85
N LEU A 246 -11.35 -13.83 -17.00
CA LEU A 246 -10.32 -12.87 -17.36
C LEU A 246 -9.17 -12.89 -16.35
N ILE A 247 -7.94 -12.94 -16.84
CA ILE A 247 -6.76 -12.69 -16.03
C ILE A 247 -6.17 -11.31 -16.35
N LEU A 248 -6.14 -10.46 -15.33
CA LEU A 248 -5.41 -9.20 -15.30
C LEU A 248 -4.02 -9.49 -14.71
N TYR A 249 -2.98 -9.40 -15.54
CA TYR A 249 -1.64 -9.89 -15.19
C TYR A 249 -0.63 -8.74 -15.11
N ASP A 250 -0.18 -8.41 -13.90
CA ASP A 250 0.76 -7.33 -13.65
C ASP A 250 2.18 -7.68 -14.14
N LEU A 251 2.70 -6.92 -15.10
CA LEU A 251 4.09 -7.00 -15.55
C LEU A 251 4.79 -5.65 -15.35
N LYS A 252 5.69 -5.60 -14.37
CA LYS A 252 6.17 -4.33 -13.79
C LYS A 252 7.50 -3.86 -14.37
N CYS A 253 8.39 -4.80 -14.67
CA CYS A 253 9.73 -4.56 -15.20
C CYS A 253 10.30 -5.88 -15.75
N MET A 254 11.13 -5.80 -16.79
CA MET A 254 11.76 -6.97 -17.43
C MET A 254 13.11 -7.34 -16.83
N ASP A 255 13.94 -6.36 -16.45
CA ASP A 255 15.23 -6.66 -15.84
C ASP A 255 15.04 -7.21 -14.42
N ALA A 256 15.65 -8.36 -14.13
CA ALA A 256 15.45 -9.06 -12.86
C ALA A 256 16.08 -8.31 -11.66
N GLY A 257 17.22 -7.63 -11.87
CA GLY A 257 17.88 -6.85 -10.82
C GLY A 257 17.04 -5.64 -10.43
N MET A 258 16.62 -4.86 -11.43
CA MET A 258 15.71 -3.74 -11.30
C MET A 258 14.37 -4.18 -10.69
N HIS A 259 13.83 -5.34 -11.09
CA HIS A 259 12.60 -5.87 -10.49
C HIS A 259 12.76 -6.15 -8.98
N VAL A 260 13.93 -6.64 -8.53
CA VAL A 260 14.25 -6.80 -7.09
C VAL A 260 14.28 -5.45 -6.39
N GLU A 261 14.94 -4.44 -6.95
CA GLU A 261 15.01 -3.11 -6.37
C GLU A 261 13.62 -2.46 -6.24
N LEU A 262 12.77 -2.65 -7.26
CA LEU A 262 11.45 -2.02 -7.34
C LEU A 262 10.36 -2.75 -6.56
N THR A 263 10.48 -4.08 -6.37
CA THR A 263 9.40 -4.92 -5.84
C THR A 263 9.82 -5.88 -4.74
N GLY A 264 11.12 -6.02 -4.47
CA GLY A 264 11.67 -6.95 -3.48
C GLY A 264 11.73 -8.42 -3.92
N ARG A 265 11.43 -8.74 -5.18
CA ARG A 265 11.49 -10.10 -5.75
C ARG A 265 12.08 -10.07 -7.15
N ARG A 266 12.66 -11.18 -7.61
CA ARG A 266 12.98 -11.36 -9.02
C ARG A 266 11.71 -11.75 -9.80
N ASN A 267 11.73 -11.61 -11.13
CA ASN A 267 10.56 -11.78 -11.99
C ASN A 267 10.55 -13.09 -12.80
N GLU A 268 11.52 -13.99 -12.67
CA GLU A 268 11.58 -15.18 -13.54
C GLU A 268 10.32 -16.04 -13.42
N VAL A 269 9.87 -16.31 -12.20
CA VAL A 269 8.62 -17.05 -11.95
C VAL A 269 7.41 -16.33 -12.55
N ILE A 270 7.39 -15.00 -12.52
CA ILE A 270 6.31 -14.19 -13.11
C ILE A 270 6.32 -14.33 -14.63
N LEU A 271 7.49 -14.33 -15.26
CA LEU A 271 7.63 -14.49 -16.70
C LEU A 271 7.30 -15.93 -17.14
N GLU A 272 7.76 -16.93 -16.40
CA GLU A 272 7.45 -18.36 -16.63
C GLU A 272 5.95 -18.63 -16.53
N ASN A 273 5.29 -18.11 -15.49
CA ASN A 273 3.85 -18.25 -15.32
C ASN A 273 3.06 -17.58 -16.45
N LEU A 274 3.52 -16.42 -16.94
CA LEU A 274 2.86 -15.74 -18.06
C LEU A 274 3.04 -16.52 -19.38
N ILE A 275 4.19 -17.17 -19.60
CA ILE A 275 4.39 -18.08 -20.74
C ILE A 275 3.45 -19.28 -20.66
N CYS A 276 3.26 -19.88 -19.48
CA CYS A 276 2.33 -20.99 -19.32
C CYS A 276 0.88 -20.52 -19.51
N LEU A 277 0.51 -19.39 -18.91
CA LEU A 277 -0.83 -18.84 -18.99
C LEU A 277 -1.23 -18.48 -20.44
N SER A 278 -0.30 -17.95 -21.24
CA SER A 278 -0.56 -17.62 -22.65
C SER A 278 -0.86 -18.85 -23.52
N LYS A 279 -0.59 -20.06 -23.03
CA LYS A 279 -0.91 -21.33 -23.71
C LYS A 279 -2.21 -21.97 -23.22
N THR A 280 -2.69 -21.57 -22.04
CA THR A 280 -3.79 -22.27 -21.34
C THR A 280 -5.01 -21.40 -21.07
N HIS A 281 -4.93 -20.08 -21.27
CA HIS A 281 -6.03 -19.16 -20.98
C HIS A 281 -6.24 -18.18 -22.14
N ASP A 282 -7.50 -18.00 -22.55
CA ASP A 282 -7.86 -17.27 -23.77
C ASP A 282 -7.92 -15.74 -23.62
N ASP A 283 -8.27 -15.22 -22.44
CA ASP A 283 -8.36 -13.77 -22.16
C ASP A 283 -7.39 -13.36 -21.04
N VAL A 284 -6.20 -12.93 -21.45
CA VAL A 284 -5.17 -12.39 -20.57
C VAL A 284 -4.86 -10.95 -21.00
N ILE A 285 -5.00 -10.01 -20.07
CA ILE A 285 -4.55 -8.62 -20.24
C ILE A 285 -3.34 -8.41 -19.37
N VAL A 286 -2.19 -8.15 -20.00
CA VAL A 286 -1.01 -7.71 -19.30
C VAL A 286 -1.17 -6.25 -18.89
N ARG A 287 -0.87 -5.95 -17.63
CA ARG A 287 -1.01 -4.62 -17.02
C ARG A 287 0.37 -4.08 -16.73
N PHE A 288 0.74 -3.00 -17.41
CA PHE A 288 2.03 -2.35 -17.25
C PHE A 288 1.86 -1.00 -16.54
N PRO A 289 2.13 -0.89 -15.23
CA PRO A 289 2.18 0.40 -14.55
C PRO A 289 3.36 1.20 -15.09
N LEU A 290 3.08 2.36 -15.69
CA LEU A 290 4.07 3.27 -16.24
C LEU A 290 4.38 4.37 -15.23
N ILE A 291 5.58 4.31 -14.65
CA ILE A 291 6.07 5.26 -13.65
C ILE A 291 7.23 6.06 -14.24
N PRO A 292 7.10 7.39 -14.42
CA PRO A 292 8.13 8.23 -15.04
C PRO A 292 9.46 8.19 -14.27
N GLY A 293 10.56 8.05 -15.01
CA GLY A 293 11.92 7.98 -14.46
C GLY A 293 12.23 6.71 -13.67
N ILE A 294 11.31 5.74 -13.61
CA ILE A 294 11.49 4.48 -12.89
C ILE A 294 11.52 3.32 -13.86
N ASN A 295 10.42 3.06 -14.57
CA ASN A 295 10.31 1.91 -15.47
C ASN A 295 9.89 2.29 -16.91
N ASP A 296 9.97 3.57 -17.25
CA ASP A 296 9.64 4.15 -18.54
C ASP A 296 10.83 4.20 -19.52
N ASN A 297 11.98 3.62 -19.15
CA ASN A 297 13.13 3.59 -20.04
C ASN A 297 12.89 2.69 -21.27
N GLU A 298 13.57 3.03 -22.37
CA GLU A 298 13.39 2.37 -23.67
C GLU A 298 13.69 0.88 -23.62
N GLU A 299 14.75 0.49 -22.91
CA GLU A 299 15.20 -0.89 -22.80
C GLU A 299 14.11 -1.78 -22.17
N ASN A 300 13.49 -1.31 -21.08
CA ASN A 300 12.40 -2.02 -20.41
C ASN A 300 11.17 -2.16 -21.33
N ILE A 301 10.75 -1.08 -21.99
CA ILE A 301 9.56 -1.07 -22.88
C ILE A 301 9.78 -2.01 -24.06
N VAL A 302 10.94 -1.92 -24.73
CA VAL A 302 11.25 -2.76 -25.89
C VAL A 302 11.40 -4.22 -25.49
N SER A 303 12.06 -4.51 -24.36
CA SER A 303 12.21 -5.89 -23.87
C SER A 303 10.86 -6.49 -23.51
N MET A 304 9.97 -5.71 -22.89
CA MET A 304 8.62 -6.14 -22.55
C MET A 304 7.83 -6.43 -23.82
N GLY A 305 7.89 -5.53 -24.79
CA GLY A 305 7.21 -5.70 -26.06
C GLY A 305 7.69 -6.93 -26.83
N LYS A 306 9.01 -7.17 -26.89
CA LYS A 306 9.60 -8.36 -27.53
C LYS A 306 9.19 -9.64 -26.82
N PHE A 307 9.21 -9.66 -25.49
CA PHE A 307 8.76 -10.79 -24.69
C PHE A 307 7.29 -11.11 -24.95
N LEU A 308 6.39 -10.14 -24.83
CA LEU A 308 4.96 -10.38 -25.07
C LEU A 308 4.65 -10.77 -26.52
N SER A 309 5.42 -10.25 -27.48
CA SER A 309 5.28 -10.61 -28.89
C SER A 309 5.76 -12.04 -29.17
N SER A 310 6.76 -12.55 -28.43
CA SER A 310 7.21 -13.93 -28.57
C SER A 310 6.21 -14.94 -28.01
N LEU A 311 5.32 -14.52 -27.10
CA LEU A 311 4.22 -15.35 -26.59
C LEU A 311 3.16 -15.67 -27.65
N ARG A 312 3.21 -15.01 -28.83
CA ARG A 312 2.26 -15.24 -29.93
C ARG A 312 2.17 -16.68 -30.37
N GLY A 313 3.29 -17.41 -30.48
CA GLY A 313 3.34 -18.86 -30.75
C GLY A 313 2.15 -19.45 -31.53
N GLU A 314 1.58 -20.54 -31.02
CA GLU A 314 0.34 -21.18 -31.53
C GLU A 314 -0.95 -20.59 -30.92
N GLY A 315 -0.86 -19.47 -30.18
CA GLY A 315 -1.96 -18.91 -29.38
C GLY A 315 -2.29 -17.45 -29.71
N LYS A 316 -3.12 -16.81 -28.87
CA LYS A 316 -3.37 -15.36 -28.96
C LYS A 316 -2.28 -14.60 -28.21
N SER A 317 -1.74 -13.56 -28.83
CA SER A 317 -0.92 -12.56 -28.12
C SER A 317 -1.74 -11.97 -26.97
N PRO A 318 -1.20 -11.87 -25.75
CA PRO A 318 -1.86 -11.06 -24.74
C PRO A 318 -1.89 -9.60 -25.18
N ARG A 319 -3.01 -8.94 -24.90
CA ARG A 319 -3.11 -7.47 -24.96
C ARG A 319 -2.30 -6.88 -23.81
N ILE A 320 -1.74 -5.69 -24.00
CA ILE A 320 -1.10 -4.92 -22.94
C ILE A 320 -1.81 -3.60 -22.68
N ASP A 321 -2.23 -3.36 -21.45
CA ASP A 321 -2.78 -2.10 -20.98
C ASP A 321 -1.71 -1.31 -20.22
N VAL A 322 -1.41 -0.11 -20.71
CA VAL A 322 -0.51 0.84 -20.03
C VAL A 322 -1.30 1.57 -18.96
N LEU A 323 -0.85 1.50 -17.71
CA LEU A 323 -1.49 2.09 -16.54
C LEU A 323 -0.69 3.32 -16.08
N PRO A 324 -1.15 4.55 -16.38
CA PRO A 324 -0.42 5.75 -15.98
C PRO A 324 -0.40 5.90 -14.45
N TYR A 325 0.78 6.09 -13.88
CA TYR A 325 0.93 6.30 -12.44
C TYR A 325 0.17 7.54 -11.94
N HIS A 326 -0.42 7.42 -10.75
CA HIS A 326 -1.03 8.52 -10.01
C HIS A 326 -0.76 8.44 -8.50
N LYS A 327 -0.91 9.58 -7.81
CA LYS A 327 -0.51 9.76 -6.39
C LYS A 327 -1.58 9.40 -5.35
N THR A 328 -2.75 8.88 -5.75
CA THR A 328 -3.87 8.65 -4.82
C THR A 328 -3.57 7.63 -3.71
N GLY A 329 -2.59 6.74 -3.91
CA GLY A 329 -2.18 5.76 -2.89
C GLY A 329 -1.28 6.33 -1.78
N ILE A 330 -0.64 7.49 -1.98
CA ILE A 330 0.41 8.00 -1.07
C ILE A 330 -0.11 8.21 0.35
N GLY A 331 -1.31 8.79 0.51
CA GLY A 331 -1.89 9.04 1.84
C GLY A 331 -2.10 7.78 2.68
N LYS A 332 -2.18 6.59 2.06
CA LYS A 332 -2.32 5.31 2.77
C LYS A 332 -1.03 4.93 3.50
N TYR A 333 0.14 5.31 2.99
CA TYR A 333 1.42 5.07 3.64
C TYR A 333 1.53 5.86 4.95
N GLU A 334 1.18 7.15 4.93
CA GLU A 334 1.11 7.98 6.14
C GLU A 334 0.18 7.35 7.17
N ARG A 335 -1.01 6.91 6.73
CA ARG A 335 -1.99 6.26 7.62
C ARG A 335 -1.49 4.95 8.21
N LEU A 336 -0.62 4.23 7.52
CA LEU A 336 0.04 3.03 8.03
C LEU A 336 1.31 3.34 8.83
N GLY A 337 1.74 4.59 8.91
CA GLY A 337 3.03 4.96 9.53
C GLY A 337 4.23 4.41 8.76
N ARG A 338 4.10 4.27 7.44
CA ARG A 338 5.14 3.79 6.53
C ARG A 338 5.69 4.95 5.70
N VAL A 339 6.95 4.83 5.29
CA VAL A 339 7.58 5.80 4.37
C VAL A 339 7.20 5.45 2.94
N TYR A 340 6.79 6.46 2.16
CA TYR A 340 6.67 6.34 0.72
C TYR A 340 8.03 6.61 0.08
N SER A 341 8.64 5.58 -0.52
CA SER A 341 10.04 5.63 -0.93
C SER A 341 10.29 6.33 -2.26
N ILE A 342 9.23 6.67 -3.01
CA ILE A 342 9.40 7.29 -4.33
C ILE A 342 9.51 8.81 -4.18
N PRO A 343 10.46 9.44 -4.90
CA PRO A 343 10.49 10.90 -5.05
C PRO A 343 9.17 11.47 -5.58
N ASP A 344 9.01 12.78 -5.45
CA ASP A 344 7.86 13.48 -6.02
C ASP A 344 7.92 13.49 -7.56
N ILE A 345 7.46 12.39 -8.15
CA ILE A 345 7.43 12.20 -9.60
C ILE A 345 6.12 12.74 -10.19
N PRO A 346 6.16 13.42 -11.35
CA PRO A 346 4.94 13.84 -12.03
C PRO A 346 4.15 12.62 -12.54
N ARG A 347 2.87 12.84 -12.86
CA ARG A 347 2.11 11.82 -13.60
C ARG A 347 2.65 11.73 -15.02
N PRO A 348 2.63 10.54 -15.66
CA PRO A 348 2.82 10.42 -17.10
C PRO A 348 1.95 11.42 -17.88
N THR A 349 2.52 12.08 -18.87
CA THR A 349 1.72 12.88 -19.80
C THR A 349 1.03 11.98 -20.82
N ASP A 350 -0.03 12.47 -21.45
CA ASP A 350 -0.75 11.71 -22.47
C ASP A 350 0.16 11.40 -23.68
N GLU A 351 1.08 12.31 -24.04
CA GLU A 351 2.08 12.08 -25.08
C GLU A 351 3.02 10.93 -24.72
N MET A 352 3.44 10.85 -23.45
CA MET A 352 4.32 9.78 -22.98
C MET A 352 3.60 8.42 -23.04
N VAL A 353 2.36 8.36 -22.55
CA VAL A 353 1.53 7.15 -22.60
C VAL A 353 1.29 6.73 -24.05
N HIS A 354 0.99 7.68 -24.94
CA HIS A 354 0.80 7.41 -26.35
C HIS A 354 2.09 6.89 -27.02
N ALA A 355 3.24 7.49 -26.72
CA ALA A 355 4.54 7.07 -27.26
C ALA A 355 4.89 5.62 -26.83
N VAL A 356 4.68 5.26 -25.56
CA VAL A 356 4.88 3.89 -25.07
C VAL A 356 3.96 2.90 -25.79
N ARG A 357 2.68 3.24 -25.91
CA ARG A 357 1.70 2.40 -26.63
C ARG A 357 2.10 2.21 -28.08
N GLU A 358 2.56 3.25 -28.75
CA GLU A 358 2.96 3.18 -30.15
C GLU A 358 4.20 2.30 -30.36
N ARG A 359 5.18 2.36 -29.45
CA ARG A 359 6.33 1.43 -29.46
C ARG A 359 5.89 -0.03 -29.31
N LEU A 360 4.98 -0.30 -28.37
CA LEU A 360 4.43 -1.64 -28.17
C LEU A 360 3.61 -2.12 -29.39
N ARG A 361 2.83 -1.25 -30.04
CA ARG A 361 2.11 -1.58 -31.28
C ARG A 361 3.02 -1.90 -32.45
N LYS A 362 4.15 -1.19 -32.58
CA LYS A 362 5.17 -1.49 -33.62
C LYS A 362 5.79 -2.87 -33.46
N LEU A 363 5.73 -3.44 -32.26
CA LEU A 363 6.12 -4.84 -31.98
C LEU A 363 4.97 -5.83 -32.23
N GLY A 364 3.81 -5.34 -32.68
CA GLY A 364 2.65 -6.13 -33.08
C GLY A 364 1.56 -6.25 -32.01
N LEU A 365 1.75 -5.69 -30.81
CA LEU A 365 0.83 -5.87 -29.68
C LEU A 365 -0.44 -5.02 -29.79
N GLU A 366 -1.57 -5.58 -29.35
CA GLU A 366 -2.75 -4.79 -29.04
C GLU A 366 -2.50 -4.01 -27.74
N THR A 367 -2.78 -2.70 -27.75
CA THR A 367 -2.52 -1.84 -26.58
C THR A 367 -3.74 -1.04 -26.14
N GLY A 368 -3.98 -1.00 -24.84
CA GLY A 368 -4.98 -0.12 -24.21
C GLY A 368 -4.35 0.85 -23.20
N ILE A 369 -5.19 1.72 -22.64
CA ILE A 369 -4.88 2.50 -21.45
C ILE A 369 -5.71 1.88 -20.33
N GLY A 370 -5.05 1.37 -19.31
CA GLY A 370 -5.74 0.73 -18.20
C GLY A 370 -6.62 1.75 -17.48
N GLY A 371 -7.84 1.34 -17.13
CA GLY A 371 -8.85 2.24 -16.60
C GLY A 371 -9.81 2.85 -17.62
N GLN A 372 -9.71 2.52 -18.90
CA GLN A 372 -10.74 2.90 -19.86
C GLN A 372 -11.64 1.70 -20.18
N ALA A 373 -12.95 1.91 -20.20
CA ALA A 373 -13.92 0.87 -20.53
C ALA A 373 -13.65 0.30 -21.92
N ARG A 374 -13.78 -1.03 -22.03
CA ARG A 374 -13.75 -1.75 -23.32
C ARG A 374 -15.01 -1.45 -24.14
#